data_AF-L9U817-F1
#
_entry.id   AF-L9U817-F1
#
_cell.length_a   1.000
_cell.length_b   1.000
_cell.length_c   1.000
_cell.angle_alpha   90.00
_cell.angle_beta   90.00
_cell.angle_gamma   90.00
#
_symmetry.space_group_name_H-M   'P 1'
#
loop_
_entity.id
_entity.type
_entity.pdbx_description
1 polymer ?
#
loop_
_entity_poly.entity_id
_entity_poly.type
_entity_poly.pdbx_seq_one_letter_code
_entity_poly.pdbx_strand_id
1 'polypeptide(L)'
;MNKFNLIENASDSLEHALKHMGPIEEKGLGNWKRIIVDLAHVVELLFKEKLRQIHPAFVFTKIDSYPAQGLHTVSSDLACQRLQKIGGIKFTKADLNAIQTAREKRNEIEHFEFSISDREAKALVGQVLLFIFHFSDEHLNLDWKSTHLKENKFAVLYSYTEFYNNYLKAAYKKIEEEELAVIKCTSCHNLTFDIDDQRCLVCSHEEEVLDCKWCKGPYIYSSCEYDEMAELCPDCEYKDGYAAAHHEKY
;
A
#
# COMPACT_ATOMS: atom_id res chain seq x y z
N MET A 1 28.05 21.92 -2.83
CA MET A 1 26.70 21.51 -3.31
C MET A 1 26.51 20.07 -2.88
N ASN A 2 25.53 19.79 -2.02
CA ASN A 2 25.27 18.42 -1.58
C ASN A 2 24.44 17.74 -2.69
N LYS A 3 24.88 16.55 -3.13
CA LYS A 3 24.20 15.77 -4.17
C LYS A 3 23.78 14.45 -3.53
N PHE A 4 22.48 14.21 -3.48
CA PHE A 4 21.89 12.99 -2.95
C PHE A 4 21.26 12.19 -4.09
N ASN A 5 21.45 10.87 -4.08
CA ASN A 5 20.85 9.94 -5.02
C ASN A 5 19.50 9.40 -4.49
N LEU A 6 18.80 8.59 -5.29
CA LEU A 6 17.47 8.06 -4.92
C LEU A 6 17.52 7.20 -3.66
N ILE A 7 18.56 6.40 -3.47
CA ILE A 7 18.74 5.55 -2.27
C ILE A 7 19.00 6.39 -1.04
N GLU A 8 19.84 7.43 -1.12
CA GLU A 8 20.08 8.34 -0.01
C GLU A 8 18.80 9.09 0.41
N ASN A 9 18.04 9.61 -0.56
CA ASN A 9 16.76 10.28 -0.28
C ASN A 9 15.71 9.32 0.33
N ALA A 10 15.69 8.06 -0.11
CA ALA A 10 14.79 7.06 0.43
C ALA A 10 15.21 6.65 1.86
N SER A 11 16.51 6.48 2.07
CA SER A 11 17.13 6.28 3.39
C SER A 11 16.73 7.38 4.37
N ASP A 12 16.86 8.65 3.97
CA ASP A 12 16.49 9.80 4.82
C ASP A 12 14.99 9.83 5.14
N SER A 13 14.14 9.49 4.16
CA SER A 13 12.69 9.41 4.34
C SER A 13 12.31 8.30 5.32
N LEU A 14 12.95 7.13 5.22
CA LEU A 14 12.74 6.03 6.16
C LEU A 14 13.18 6.44 7.57
N GLU A 15 14.34 7.07 7.72
CA GLU A 15 14.79 7.57 9.02
C GLU A 15 13.86 8.62 9.61
N HIS A 16 13.28 9.48 8.77
CA HIS A 16 12.30 10.47 9.19
C HIS A 16 11.03 9.76 9.69
N ALA A 17 10.49 8.79 8.94
CA ALA A 17 9.35 7.99 9.37
C ALA A 17 9.60 7.33 10.73
N LEU A 18 10.76 6.68 10.92
CA LEU A 18 11.13 6.02 12.17
C LEU A 18 11.21 6.97 13.37
N LYS A 19 11.61 8.24 13.18
CA LYS A 19 11.62 9.25 14.26
C LYS A 19 10.22 9.66 14.71
N HIS A 20 9.22 9.50 13.84
CA HIS A 20 7.82 9.83 14.12
C HIS A 20 7.01 8.64 14.65
N MET A 21 7.57 7.43 14.61
CA MET A 21 6.97 6.23 15.18
C MET A 21 7.10 6.26 16.71
N GLY A 22 5.97 6.08 17.39
CA GLY A 22 5.93 5.83 18.84
C GLY A 22 6.00 4.33 19.16
N PRO A 23 6.28 3.96 20.41
CA PRO A 23 6.11 2.58 20.90
C PRO A 23 4.67 2.12 20.69
N ILE A 24 4.47 0.87 20.28
CA ILE A 24 3.12 0.32 20.05
C ILE A 24 2.29 0.26 21.34
N GLU A 25 2.96 0.09 22.49
CA GLU A 25 2.35 -0.14 23.81
C GLU A 25 1.95 1.15 24.54
N GLU A 26 2.48 2.30 24.14
CA GLU A 26 2.13 3.58 24.75
C GLU A 26 0.96 4.23 24.00
N LYS A 27 0.13 5.03 24.68
CA LYS A 27 -0.88 5.91 24.06
C LYS A 27 -0.25 7.06 23.24
N GLY A 28 0.97 6.89 22.75
CA GLY A 28 1.64 7.84 21.88
C GLY A 28 0.97 7.79 20.52
N LEU A 29 0.28 8.86 20.14
CA LEU A 29 -0.22 9.03 18.79
C LEU A 29 0.99 9.18 17.86
N GLY A 30 1.33 8.11 17.12
CA GLY A 30 2.29 8.23 16.03
C GLY A 30 1.85 9.36 15.10
N ASN A 31 2.81 10.08 14.52
CA ASN A 31 2.47 11.11 13.52
C ASN A 31 2.11 10.40 12.20
N TRP A 32 0.96 9.73 12.17
CA TRP A 32 0.57 8.77 11.15
C TRP A 32 0.58 9.36 9.75
N LYS A 33 0.08 10.60 9.62
CA LYS A 33 0.14 11.34 8.34
C LYS A 33 1.58 11.42 7.83
N ARG A 34 2.52 11.78 8.71
CA ARG A 34 3.93 11.90 8.31
C ARG A 34 4.55 10.55 7.98
N ILE A 35 4.36 9.56 8.85
CA ILE A 35 4.92 8.22 8.67
C ILE A 35 4.44 7.62 7.34
N ILE A 36 3.14 7.69 7.04
CA ILE A 36 2.57 7.11 5.81
C ILE A 36 3.12 7.81 4.56
N VAL A 37 3.17 9.15 4.56
CA VAL A 37 3.73 9.91 3.43
C VAL A 37 5.20 9.55 3.20
N ASP A 38 6.00 9.48 4.26
CA ASP A 38 7.42 9.15 4.16
C ASP A 38 7.62 7.72 3.65
N LEU A 39 6.88 6.73 4.16
CA LEU A 39 6.99 5.33 3.70
C LEU A 39 6.52 5.17 2.25
N ALA A 40 5.46 5.87 1.83
CA ALA A 40 5.03 5.87 0.44
C ALA A 40 6.11 6.46 -0.48
N HIS A 41 6.79 7.52 -0.03
CA HIS A 41 7.92 8.11 -0.74
C HIS A 41 9.11 7.14 -0.83
N VAL A 42 9.43 6.40 0.24
CA VAL A 42 10.44 5.34 0.22
C VAL A 42 10.13 4.31 -0.88
N VAL A 43 8.92 3.77 -0.91
CA VAL A 43 8.49 2.79 -1.91
C VAL A 43 8.67 3.34 -3.34
N GLU A 44 8.23 4.58 -3.59
CA GLU A 44 8.38 5.20 -4.90
C GLU A 44 9.85 5.34 -5.33
N LEU A 45 10.72 5.79 -4.42
CA LEU A 45 12.14 5.97 -4.71
C LEU A 45 12.86 4.64 -4.95
N LEU A 46 12.54 3.60 -4.18
CA LEU A 46 13.09 2.26 -4.39
C LEU A 46 12.71 1.69 -5.77
N PHE A 47 11.46 1.89 -6.20
CA PHE A 47 11.02 1.48 -7.53
C PHE A 47 11.73 2.24 -8.64
N LYS A 48 11.85 3.57 -8.48
CA LYS A 48 12.58 4.40 -9.45
C LYS A 48 14.04 4.01 -9.52
N GLU A 49 14.68 3.69 -8.40
CA GLU A 49 16.05 3.18 -8.40
C GLU A 49 16.14 1.87 -9.17
N LYS A 50 15.25 0.91 -8.90
CA LYS A 50 15.28 -0.37 -9.59
C LYS A 50 15.07 -0.22 -11.10
N LEU A 51 14.16 0.64 -11.52
CA LEU A 51 13.96 0.98 -12.93
C LEU A 51 15.20 1.62 -13.54
N ARG A 52 15.85 2.54 -12.82
CA ARG A 52 17.09 3.19 -13.25
C ARG A 52 18.22 2.19 -13.49
N GLN A 53 18.35 1.17 -12.62
CA GLN A 53 19.33 0.09 -12.77
C GLN A 53 19.08 -0.77 -14.01
N ILE A 54 17.82 -0.94 -14.42
CA ILE A 54 17.47 -1.62 -15.68
C ILE A 54 17.79 -0.70 -16.86
N HIS A 55 17.23 0.50 -16.88
CA HIS A 55 17.55 1.54 -17.86
C HIS A 55 17.10 2.93 -17.37
N PRO A 56 17.95 3.99 -17.45
CA PRO A 56 17.61 5.32 -16.94
C PRO A 56 16.31 5.93 -17.50
N ALA A 57 15.99 5.64 -18.77
CA ALA A 57 14.78 6.15 -19.40
C ALA A 57 13.47 5.63 -18.75
N PHE A 58 13.52 4.49 -18.04
CA PHE A 58 12.33 3.89 -17.42
C PHE A 58 11.84 4.63 -16.19
N VAL A 59 12.58 5.60 -15.67
CA VAL A 59 12.14 6.49 -14.58
C VAL A 59 11.16 7.56 -15.09
N PHE A 60 11.09 7.83 -16.40
CA PHE A 60 10.27 8.89 -16.97
C PHE A 60 8.93 8.38 -17.48
N THR A 61 7.87 9.17 -17.31
CA THR A 61 6.53 8.82 -17.81
C THR A 61 6.57 8.63 -19.33
N LYS A 62 7.23 9.55 -20.05
CA LYS A 62 7.51 9.43 -21.49
C LYS A 62 8.95 9.00 -21.73
N ILE A 63 9.14 7.73 -22.09
CA ILE A 63 10.47 7.11 -22.23
C ILE A 63 11.26 7.76 -23.37
N ASP A 64 10.62 8.03 -24.50
CA ASP A 64 11.25 8.61 -25.71
C ASP A 64 11.75 10.04 -25.53
N SER A 65 11.35 10.69 -24.43
CA SER A 65 11.82 12.03 -24.10
C SER A 65 13.21 12.03 -23.45
N TYR A 66 13.74 10.88 -23.05
CA TYR A 66 15.09 10.77 -22.50
C TYR A 66 16.16 11.11 -23.57
N PRO A 67 17.20 11.93 -23.26
CA PRO A 67 17.61 12.44 -21.94
C PRO A 67 17.20 13.90 -21.65
N ALA A 68 16.08 14.39 -22.18
CA ALA A 68 15.65 15.77 -21.96
C ALA A 68 15.49 16.10 -20.46
N GLN A 69 15.74 17.37 -20.11
CA GLN A 69 15.61 17.86 -18.74
C GLN A 69 14.17 18.24 -18.41
N GLY A 70 13.82 18.29 -17.12
CA GLY A 70 12.52 18.75 -16.64
C GLY A 70 11.35 17.79 -16.88
N LEU A 71 11.64 16.51 -17.15
CA LEU A 71 10.62 15.50 -17.44
C LEU A 71 9.92 14.99 -16.18
N HIS A 72 8.63 14.72 -16.30
CA HIS A 72 7.87 14.02 -15.27
C HIS A 72 8.35 12.58 -15.11
N THR A 73 8.51 12.17 -13.85
CA THR A 73 8.88 10.80 -13.48
C THR A 73 7.62 9.96 -13.23
N VAL A 74 7.77 8.65 -13.33
CA VAL A 74 6.68 7.70 -13.07
C VAL A 74 6.17 7.79 -11.63
N SER A 75 4.88 7.54 -11.41
CA SER A 75 4.32 7.27 -10.08
C SER A 75 4.73 5.87 -9.60
N SER A 76 4.53 5.57 -8.30
CA SER A 76 4.74 4.23 -7.75
C SER A 76 3.95 3.13 -8.47
N ASP A 77 2.72 3.41 -8.92
CA ASP A 77 1.89 2.44 -9.66
C ASP A 77 2.47 2.10 -11.03
N LEU A 78 2.74 3.14 -11.84
CA LEU A 78 3.34 2.93 -13.16
C LEU A 78 4.74 2.31 -13.04
N ALA A 79 5.48 2.64 -11.98
CA ALA A 79 6.76 2.03 -11.70
C ALA A 79 6.62 0.53 -11.38
N CYS A 80 5.68 0.15 -10.50
CA CYS A 80 5.37 -1.24 -10.19
C CYS A 80 5.01 -2.04 -11.45
N GLN A 81 4.11 -1.51 -12.28
CA GLN A 81 3.71 -2.15 -13.54
C GLN A 81 4.91 -2.36 -14.49
N ARG A 82 5.82 -1.39 -14.59
CA ARG A 82 7.04 -1.52 -15.39
C ARG A 82 7.99 -2.55 -14.81
N LEU A 83 8.18 -2.59 -13.50
CA LEU A 83 9.02 -3.59 -12.84
C LEU A 83 8.49 -5.01 -13.07
N GLN A 84 7.16 -5.20 -13.09
CA GLN A 84 6.56 -6.48 -13.45
C GLN A 84 6.76 -6.84 -14.93
N LYS A 85 6.35 -5.95 -15.84
CA LYS A 85 6.29 -6.24 -17.29
C LYS A 85 7.66 -6.25 -17.96
N ILE A 86 8.56 -5.35 -17.54
CA ILE A 86 9.87 -5.12 -18.16
C ILE A 86 10.98 -5.65 -17.26
N GLY A 87 10.89 -5.39 -15.95
CA GLY A 87 11.90 -5.82 -14.98
C GLY A 87 11.82 -7.30 -14.59
N GLY A 88 10.75 -8.00 -14.96
CA GLY A 88 10.55 -9.42 -14.62
C GLY A 88 10.38 -9.69 -13.13
N ILE A 89 10.13 -8.65 -12.31
CA ILE A 89 9.95 -8.79 -10.86
C ILE A 89 8.56 -9.38 -10.59
N LYS A 90 8.53 -10.42 -9.78
CA LYS A 90 7.29 -11.06 -9.33
C LYS A 90 6.94 -10.53 -7.94
N PHE A 91 5.91 -9.72 -7.85
CA PHE A 91 5.32 -9.29 -6.59
C PHE A 91 4.31 -10.32 -6.11
N THR A 92 4.36 -10.67 -4.83
CA THR A 92 3.32 -11.45 -4.16
C THR A 92 2.04 -10.62 -4.00
N LYS A 93 0.92 -11.27 -3.66
CA LYS A 93 -0.31 -10.54 -3.31
C LYS A 93 -0.11 -9.60 -2.13
N ALA A 94 0.68 -10.00 -1.13
CA ALA A 94 0.97 -9.18 0.03
C ALA A 94 1.76 -7.92 -0.35
N ASP A 95 2.72 -8.04 -1.27
CA ASP A 95 3.48 -6.91 -1.80
C ASP A 95 2.57 -5.92 -2.52
N LEU A 96 1.72 -6.41 -3.44
CA LEU A 96 0.78 -5.58 -4.18
C LEU A 96 -0.20 -4.86 -3.25
N ASN A 97 -0.68 -5.54 -2.20
CA ASN A 97 -1.51 -4.93 -1.17
C ASN A 97 -0.75 -3.82 -0.44
N ALA A 98 0.50 -4.05 -0.03
CA ALA A 98 1.31 -3.06 0.66
C ALA A 98 1.55 -1.80 -0.20
N ILE A 99 1.88 -2.00 -1.48
CA ILE A 99 2.09 -0.93 -2.46
C ILE A 99 0.79 -0.13 -2.66
N GLN A 100 -0.33 -0.82 -2.81
CA GLN A 100 -1.64 -0.20 -3.00
C GLN A 100 -2.03 0.62 -1.75
N THR A 101 -1.90 0.05 -0.55
CA THR A 101 -2.25 0.72 0.70
C THR A 101 -1.40 1.97 0.91
N ALA A 102 -0.08 1.89 0.72
CA ALA A 102 0.82 3.04 0.86
C ALA A 102 0.42 4.18 -0.09
N ARG A 103 0.07 3.83 -1.34
CA ARG A 103 -0.34 4.82 -2.36
C ARG A 103 -1.67 5.48 -2.01
N GLU A 104 -2.70 4.69 -1.75
CA GLU A 104 -4.05 5.20 -1.51
C GLU A 104 -4.10 6.06 -0.26
N LYS A 105 -3.46 5.62 0.83
CA LYS A 105 -3.43 6.38 2.07
C LYS A 105 -2.60 7.66 1.95
N ARG A 106 -1.52 7.66 1.16
CA ARG A 106 -0.80 8.89 0.84
C ARG A 106 -1.67 9.86 0.04
N ASN A 107 -2.41 9.37 -0.96
CA ASN A 107 -3.32 10.21 -1.75
C ASN A 107 -4.45 10.80 -0.88
N GLU A 108 -5.04 10.02 0.02
CA GLU A 108 -6.02 10.50 1.00
C GLU A 108 -5.43 11.65 1.84
N ILE A 109 -4.23 11.47 2.39
CA ILE A 109 -3.55 12.49 3.22
C ILE A 109 -3.29 13.79 2.44
N GLU A 110 -2.89 13.70 1.17
CA GLU A 110 -2.47 14.86 0.37
C GLU A 110 -3.64 15.60 -0.31
N HIS A 111 -4.72 14.90 -0.63
CA HIS A 111 -5.77 15.42 -1.51
C HIS A 111 -7.17 15.44 -0.91
N PHE A 112 -7.42 14.74 0.20
CA PHE A 112 -8.76 14.55 0.77
C PHE A 112 -8.78 14.75 2.29
N GLU A 113 -9.98 14.64 2.87
CA GLU A 113 -10.11 14.47 4.31
C GLU A 113 -9.54 13.10 4.70
N PHE A 114 -8.74 13.07 5.77
CA PHE A 114 -8.05 11.86 6.21
C PHE A 114 -8.32 11.58 7.68
N SER A 115 -8.86 10.39 7.92
CA SER A 115 -9.01 9.78 9.24
C SER A 115 -8.44 8.37 9.21
N ILE A 116 -7.82 7.95 10.31
CA ILE A 116 -7.31 6.60 10.48
C ILE A 116 -7.27 6.27 11.97
N SER A 117 -7.67 5.06 12.35
CA SER A 117 -7.48 4.59 13.71
C SER A 117 -6.03 4.19 13.96
N ASP A 118 -5.63 4.18 15.23
CA ASP A 118 -4.27 3.77 15.64
C ASP A 118 -3.95 2.33 15.22
N ARG A 119 -4.93 1.43 15.30
CA ARG A 119 -4.80 0.03 14.91
C ARG A 119 -4.62 -0.12 13.40
N GLU A 120 -5.38 0.62 12.60
CA GLU A 120 -5.21 0.63 11.15
C GLU A 120 -3.85 1.16 10.74
N ALA A 121 -3.43 2.27 11.34
CA ALA A 121 -2.13 2.88 11.05
C ALA A 121 -0.99 1.91 11.39
N LYS A 122 -1.04 1.23 12.54
CA LYS A 122 -0.06 0.20 12.93
C LYS A 122 0.00 -0.97 11.95
N ALA A 123 -1.15 -1.49 11.53
CA ALA A 123 -1.23 -2.58 10.56
C ALA A 123 -0.64 -2.17 9.20
N LEU A 124 -1.02 -1.00 8.70
CA LEU A 124 -0.50 -0.42 7.46
C LEU A 124 1.01 -0.23 7.52
N VAL A 125 1.50 0.43 8.57
CA VAL A 125 2.94 0.72 8.73
C VAL A 125 3.73 -0.58 8.79
N GLY A 126 3.27 -1.58 9.54
CA GLY A 126 3.90 -2.90 9.61
C GLY A 126 3.94 -3.61 8.26
N GLN A 127 2.83 -3.58 7.51
CA GLN A 127 2.72 -4.15 6.17
C GLN A 127 3.69 -3.50 5.17
N VAL A 128 3.73 -2.16 5.14
CA VAL A 128 4.58 -1.40 4.20
C VAL A 128 6.06 -1.52 4.56
N LEU A 129 6.41 -1.52 5.85
CA LEU A 129 7.78 -1.73 6.30
C LEU A 129 8.29 -3.13 5.89
N LEU A 130 7.48 -4.16 6.09
CA LEU A 130 7.84 -5.53 5.68
C LEU A 130 8.17 -5.58 4.19
N PHE A 131 7.32 -4.96 3.37
CA PHE A 131 7.55 -4.82 1.93
C PHE A 131 8.84 -4.05 1.61
N ILE A 132 9.07 -2.88 2.22
CA ILE A 132 10.28 -2.07 1.99
C ILE A 132 11.54 -2.88 2.25
N PHE A 133 11.58 -3.65 3.34
CA PHE A 133 12.77 -4.44 3.69
C PHE A 133 12.98 -5.63 2.78
N HIS A 134 11.92 -6.32 2.35
CA HIS A 134 12.06 -7.42 1.39
C HIS A 134 12.50 -6.88 0.03
N PHE A 135 11.88 -5.80 -0.46
CA PHE A 135 12.21 -5.23 -1.75
C PHE A 135 13.63 -4.67 -1.80
N SER A 136 14.07 -3.95 -0.77
CA SER A 136 15.40 -3.34 -0.72
C SER A 136 16.52 -4.39 -0.68
N ASP A 137 16.31 -5.47 0.09
CA ASP A 137 17.24 -6.60 0.17
C ASP A 137 17.27 -7.38 -1.16
N GLU A 138 16.12 -7.91 -1.59
CA GLU A 138 16.03 -8.85 -2.73
C GLU A 138 16.31 -8.21 -4.09
N HIS A 139 15.94 -6.93 -4.29
CA HIS A 139 16.00 -6.32 -5.61
C HIS A 139 17.06 -5.23 -5.75
N LEU A 140 17.56 -4.68 -4.64
CA LEU A 140 18.54 -3.60 -4.66
C LEU A 140 19.84 -3.97 -3.92
N ASN A 141 19.92 -5.15 -3.30
CA ASN A 141 21.06 -5.60 -2.47
C ASN A 141 21.42 -4.58 -1.38
N LEU A 142 20.40 -3.99 -0.76
CA LEU A 142 20.55 -3.02 0.31
C LEU A 142 20.28 -3.69 1.64
N ASP A 143 21.31 -3.80 2.48
CA ASP A 143 21.14 -4.23 3.88
C ASP A 143 20.65 -3.06 4.74
N TRP A 144 19.46 -2.57 4.40
CA TRP A 144 18.78 -1.52 5.15
C TRP A 144 18.35 -1.98 6.53
N LYS A 145 18.22 -3.30 6.70
CA LYS A 145 18.09 -3.87 8.04
C LYS A 145 19.34 -3.50 8.85
N SER A 146 20.56 -3.88 8.50
CA SER A 146 21.69 -3.49 9.36
C SER A 146 21.98 -1.97 9.38
N THR A 147 21.74 -1.27 8.27
CA THR A 147 22.19 0.13 8.09
C THR A 147 21.32 1.15 8.85
N HIS A 148 19.99 0.98 8.84
CA HIS A 148 19.06 1.90 9.51
C HIS A 148 18.73 1.51 10.96
N LEU A 149 19.13 0.31 11.37
CA LEU A 149 18.76 -0.28 12.66
C LEU A 149 19.81 -0.08 13.77
N LYS A 150 20.39 1.12 13.87
CA LYS A 150 21.16 1.50 15.07
C LYS A 150 20.19 1.89 16.20
N GLU A 151 20.47 1.43 17.43
CA GLU A 151 19.76 1.76 18.69
C GLU A 151 18.29 1.25 18.79
N ASN A 152 17.49 1.85 19.70
CA ASN A 152 16.11 1.50 20.04
C ASN A 152 15.10 1.52 18.88
N LYS A 153 15.47 2.06 17.71
CA LYS A 153 14.63 2.04 16.49
C LYS A 153 14.39 0.62 15.98
N PHE A 154 15.31 -0.30 16.25
CA PHE A 154 15.16 -1.71 15.92
C PHE A 154 13.95 -2.34 16.61
N ALA A 155 13.81 -2.11 17.91
CA ALA A 155 12.69 -2.65 18.70
C ALA A 155 11.34 -2.09 18.22
N VAL A 156 11.30 -0.79 17.91
CA VAL A 156 10.09 -0.14 17.36
C VAL A 156 9.72 -0.80 16.04
N LEU A 157 10.61 -0.83 15.05
CA LEU A 157 10.32 -1.40 13.75
C LEU A 157 9.90 -2.88 13.81
N TYR A 158 10.64 -3.69 14.57
CA TYR A 158 10.32 -5.09 14.75
C TYR A 158 8.91 -5.24 15.33
N SER A 159 8.55 -4.42 16.33
CA SER A 159 7.21 -4.43 16.93
C SER A 159 6.10 -4.17 15.90
N TYR A 160 6.28 -3.26 14.91
CA TYR A 160 5.27 -3.02 13.88
C TYR A 160 5.15 -4.19 12.89
N THR A 161 6.28 -4.73 12.44
CA THR A 161 6.27 -5.88 11.52
C THR A 161 5.73 -7.15 12.19
N GLU A 162 6.07 -7.38 13.46
CA GLU A 162 5.58 -8.50 14.27
C GLU A 162 4.11 -8.33 14.59
N PHE A 163 3.67 -7.12 14.99
CA PHE A 163 2.27 -6.79 15.17
C PHE A 163 1.47 -7.16 13.92
N TYR A 164 1.87 -6.66 12.75
CA TYR A 164 1.16 -6.97 11.51
C TYR A 164 1.11 -8.47 11.21
N ASN A 165 2.25 -9.17 11.28
CA ASN A 165 2.32 -10.60 10.99
C ASN A 165 1.48 -11.44 11.97
N ASN A 166 1.49 -11.10 13.26
CA ASN A 166 0.73 -11.82 14.28
C ASN A 166 -0.78 -11.67 14.04
N TYR A 167 -1.25 -10.46 13.78
CA TYR A 167 -2.67 -10.22 13.49
C TYR A 167 -3.10 -10.83 12.15
N LEU A 168 -2.26 -10.77 11.12
CA LEU A 168 -2.55 -11.39 9.83
C LEU A 168 -2.66 -12.92 9.95
N LYS A 169 -1.72 -13.55 10.67
CA LYS A 169 -1.74 -14.99 10.92
C LYS A 169 -2.97 -15.40 11.75
N ALA A 170 -3.27 -14.65 12.80
CA ALA A 170 -4.45 -14.90 13.63
C ALA A 170 -5.76 -14.75 12.84
N ALA A 171 -5.85 -13.74 11.96
CA ALA A 171 -7.00 -13.52 11.10
C ALA A 171 -7.22 -14.70 10.14
N TYR A 172 -6.19 -15.13 9.39
CA TYR A 172 -6.35 -16.27 8.47
C TYR A 172 -6.67 -17.57 9.20
N LYS A 173 -6.08 -17.80 10.37
CA LYS A 173 -6.43 -18.95 11.20
C LYS A 173 -7.91 -18.93 11.60
N LYS A 174 -8.42 -17.78 12.06
CA LYS A 174 -9.83 -17.61 12.41
C LYS A 174 -10.76 -17.85 11.21
N ILE A 175 -10.41 -17.27 10.05
CA ILE A 175 -11.18 -17.44 8.80
C ILE A 175 -11.29 -18.91 8.42
N GLU A 176 -10.20 -19.68 8.54
CA GLU A 176 -10.18 -21.10 8.22
C GLU A 176 -10.94 -21.95 9.25
N GLU A 177 -10.72 -21.71 10.56
CA GLU A 177 -11.35 -22.50 11.63
C GLU A 177 -12.86 -22.27 11.76
N GLU A 178 -13.32 -21.06 11.48
CA GLU A 178 -14.73 -20.65 11.61
C GLU A 178 -15.45 -20.56 10.25
N GLU A 179 -14.77 -20.86 9.14
CA GLU A 179 -15.29 -20.76 7.76
C GLU A 179 -15.93 -19.38 7.44
N LEU A 180 -15.29 -18.30 7.91
CA LEU A 180 -15.83 -16.94 7.81
C LEU A 180 -15.94 -16.47 6.36
N ALA A 181 -17.08 -15.86 6.03
CA ALA A 181 -17.28 -15.20 4.75
C ALA A 181 -16.55 -13.84 4.75
N VAL A 182 -15.51 -13.73 3.92
CA VAL A 182 -14.65 -12.53 3.88
C VAL A 182 -14.51 -11.91 2.49
N ILE A 183 -14.36 -10.58 2.46
CA ILE A 183 -13.97 -9.80 1.28
C ILE A 183 -12.67 -9.03 1.50
N LYS A 184 -12.17 -8.38 0.44
CA LYS A 184 -10.95 -7.56 0.50
C LYS A 184 -11.26 -6.29 1.29
N CYS A 185 -10.48 -6.01 2.34
CA CYS A 185 -10.59 -4.78 3.11
C CYS A 185 -10.14 -3.56 2.27
N THR A 186 -10.90 -2.48 2.26
CA THR A 186 -10.51 -1.21 1.60
C THR A 186 -9.39 -0.47 2.31
N SER A 187 -9.23 -0.66 3.62
CA SER A 187 -8.17 0.00 4.41
C SER A 187 -6.80 -0.69 4.27
N CYS A 188 -6.70 -2.01 4.49
CA CYS A 188 -5.41 -2.74 4.45
C CYS A 188 -5.22 -3.70 3.26
N HIS A 189 -6.23 -3.83 2.40
CA HIS A 189 -6.23 -4.66 1.19
C HIS A 189 -6.04 -6.17 1.38
N ASN A 190 -5.98 -6.66 2.61
CA ASN A 190 -6.01 -8.09 2.90
C ASN A 190 -7.42 -8.67 2.72
N LEU A 191 -7.51 -9.94 2.32
CA LEU A 191 -8.76 -10.70 2.23
C LEU A 191 -9.19 -11.16 3.63
N THR A 192 -9.51 -10.19 4.49
CA THR A 192 -9.72 -10.38 5.92
C THR A 192 -10.82 -9.48 6.48
N PHE A 193 -11.68 -8.92 5.62
CA PHE A 193 -12.86 -8.16 6.04
C PHE A 193 -14.02 -9.12 6.23
N ASP A 194 -14.46 -9.29 7.47
CA ASP A 194 -15.59 -10.15 7.83
C ASP A 194 -16.89 -9.48 7.40
N ILE A 195 -17.67 -10.17 6.56
CA ILE A 195 -18.92 -9.63 6.02
C ILE A 195 -19.99 -9.51 7.13
N ASP A 196 -20.05 -10.49 8.03
CA ASP A 196 -21.10 -10.56 9.05
C ASP A 196 -20.83 -9.55 10.17
N ASP A 197 -19.58 -9.48 10.63
CA ASP A 197 -19.14 -8.52 11.66
C ASP A 197 -18.90 -7.10 11.09
N GLN A 198 -18.95 -6.93 9.76
CA GLN A 198 -18.68 -5.67 9.05
C GLN A 198 -17.36 -5.01 9.47
N ARG A 199 -16.34 -5.84 9.70
CA ARG A 199 -15.07 -5.42 10.30
C ARG A 199 -13.89 -6.23 9.82
N CYS A 200 -12.76 -5.56 9.61
CA CYS A 200 -11.50 -6.22 9.29
C CYS A 200 -10.84 -6.87 10.51
N LEU A 201 -10.52 -8.16 10.39
CA LEU A 201 -9.87 -8.94 11.45
C LEU A 201 -8.42 -8.50 11.74
N VAL A 202 -7.77 -7.86 10.77
CA VAL A 202 -6.38 -7.36 10.90
C VAL A 202 -6.36 -5.94 11.42
N CYS A 203 -6.83 -4.99 10.60
CA CYS A 203 -6.71 -3.56 10.87
C CYS A 203 -7.88 -2.98 11.68
N SER A 204 -8.97 -3.73 11.87
CA SER A 204 -10.18 -3.27 12.54
C SER A 204 -10.92 -2.11 11.88
N HIS A 205 -10.67 -1.86 10.59
CA HIS A 205 -11.55 -1.02 9.75
C HIS A 205 -12.99 -1.55 9.80
N GLU A 206 -13.95 -0.64 9.96
CA GLU A 206 -15.38 -0.92 10.04
C GLU A 206 -16.09 -0.17 8.92
N GLU A 207 -16.97 -0.84 8.19
CA GLU A 207 -17.69 -0.28 7.06
C GLU A 207 -18.93 -1.11 6.74
N GLU A 208 -20.02 -0.46 6.34
CA GLU A 208 -21.25 -1.16 5.96
C GLU A 208 -21.05 -2.02 4.72
N VAL A 209 -21.55 -3.26 4.77
CA VAL A 209 -21.58 -4.17 3.62
C VAL A 209 -22.92 -4.04 2.91
N LEU A 210 -22.86 -3.85 1.59
CA LEU A 210 -24.00 -3.70 0.69
C LEU A 210 -24.11 -4.89 -0.25
N ASP A 211 -25.32 -5.14 -0.76
CA ASP A 211 -25.58 -6.17 -1.78
C ASP A 211 -25.67 -5.54 -3.17
N CYS A 212 -24.84 -6.02 -4.10
CA CYS A 212 -24.87 -5.55 -5.49
C CYS A 212 -26.24 -5.81 -6.13
N LYS A 213 -26.89 -4.80 -6.72
CA LYS A 213 -28.22 -4.97 -7.33
C LYS A 213 -28.23 -6.00 -8.47
N TRP A 214 -27.10 -6.15 -9.17
CA TRP A 214 -26.97 -6.99 -10.36
C TRP A 214 -26.59 -8.43 -10.02
N CYS A 215 -25.45 -8.65 -9.35
CA CYS A 215 -24.97 -10.01 -9.07
C CYS A 215 -25.37 -10.54 -7.69
N LYS A 216 -25.96 -9.71 -6.82
CA LYS A 216 -26.29 -10.03 -5.42
C LYS A 216 -25.07 -10.42 -4.57
N GLY A 217 -23.86 -10.08 -5.01
CA GLY A 217 -22.64 -10.29 -4.25
C GLY A 217 -22.39 -9.15 -3.24
N PRO A 218 -21.81 -9.44 -2.08
CA PRO A 218 -21.48 -8.44 -1.06
C PRO A 218 -20.32 -7.56 -1.51
N TYR A 219 -20.37 -6.27 -1.18
CA TYR A 219 -19.29 -5.32 -1.39
C TYR A 219 -19.33 -4.21 -0.33
N ILE A 220 -18.24 -3.46 -0.21
CA ILE A 220 -18.14 -2.27 0.63
C ILE A 220 -18.18 -1.03 -0.24
N TYR A 221 -18.91 -0.01 0.18
CA TYR A 221 -19.18 1.17 -0.65
C TYR A 221 -17.88 1.86 -1.13
N SER A 222 -16.88 1.99 -0.25
CA SER A 222 -15.59 2.62 -0.58
C SER A 222 -14.75 1.84 -1.59
N SER A 223 -15.19 0.65 -2.01
CA SER A 223 -14.58 -0.09 -3.12
C SER A 223 -15.06 0.34 -4.51
N CYS A 224 -16.05 1.23 -4.60
CA CYS A 224 -16.64 1.72 -5.85
C CYS A 224 -16.16 3.13 -6.22
N GLU A 225 -16.17 3.48 -7.51
CA GLU A 225 -15.70 4.78 -8.01
C GLU A 225 -16.82 5.85 -8.09
N TYR A 226 -18.08 5.45 -8.04
CA TYR A 226 -19.26 6.35 -8.13
C TYR A 226 -19.74 6.88 -6.77
N ASP A 227 -20.60 7.90 -6.81
CA ASP A 227 -21.10 8.63 -5.63
C ASP A 227 -22.06 7.81 -4.74
N GLU A 228 -22.64 8.46 -3.71
CA GLU A 228 -23.38 7.90 -2.56
C GLU A 228 -24.51 6.91 -2.91
N MET A 229 -24.80 6.74 -4.20
CA MET A 229 -25.79 5.84 -4.77
C MET A 229 -25.15 4.66 -5.52
N ALA A 230 -23.90 4.30 -5.21
CA ALA A 230 -23.27 3.11 -5.80
C ALA A 230 -24.08 1.85 -5.45
N GLU A 231 -24.71 1.23 -6.45
CA GLU A 231 -25.54 0.03 -6.31
C GLU A 231 -24.89 -1.24 -6.91
N LEU A 232 -23.65 -1.13 -7.41
CA LEU A 232 -22.92 -2.21 -8.08
C LEU A 232 -21.63 -2.51 -7.33
N CYS A 233 -21.26 -3.78 -7.21
CA CYS A 233 -19.93 -4.17 -6.75
C CYS A 233 -18.85 -3.84 -7.82
N PRO A 234 -17.56 -3.82 -7.46
CA PRO A 234 -16.48 -3.44 -8.38
C PRO A 234 -16.44 -4.22 -9.71
N ASP A 235 -16.72 -5.54 -9.66
CA ASP A 235 -16.75 -6.37 -10.86
C ASP A 235 -17.92 -6.01 -11.80
N CYS A 236 -19.09 -5.73 -11.22
CA CYS A 236 -20.27 -5.33 -11.98
C CYS A 236 -20.15 -3.90 -12.49
N GLU A 237 -19.53 -3.02 -11.71
CA GLU A 237 -19.23 -1.64 -12.06
C GLU A 237 -18.28 -1.57 -13.26
N TYR A 238 -17.17 -2.31 -13.22
CA TYR A 238 -16.24 -2.39 -14.35
C TYR A 238 -16.93 -2.86 -15.63
N LYS A 239 -17.74 -3.92 -15.54
CA LYS A 239 -18.49 -4.44 -16.69
C LYS A 239 -19.51 -3.44 -17.22
N ASP A 240 -20.19 -2.72 -16.33
CA ASP A 240 -21.17 -1.71 -16.71
C ASP A 240 -20.51 -0.54 -17.42
N GLY A 241 -19.44 0.02 -16.83
CA GLY A 241 -18.66 1.11 -17.42
C GLY A 241 -17.99 0.73 -18.74
N TYR A 242 -17.44 -0.47 -18.84
CA TYR A 242 -16.86 -1.00 -20.09
C TYR A 242 -17.93 -1.09 -21.18
N ALA A 243 -19.07 -1.71 -20.89
CA ALA A 243 -20.14 -1.86 -21.87
C ALA A 243 -20.74 -0.52 -22.30
N ALA A 244 -20.84 0.46 -21.39
CA ALA A 244 -21.26 1.82 -21.70
C ALA A 244 -20.25 2.54 -22.62
N ALA A 245 -18.95 2.45 -22.33
CA ALA A 245 -17.90 3.07 -23.14
C ALA A 245 -17.75 2.45 -24.54
N HIS A 246 -18.10 1.16 -24.68
CA HIS A 246 -18.02 0.42 -25.94
C HIS A 246 -19.36 0.19 -26.64
N HIS A 247 -20.44 0.80 -26.15
CA HIS A 247 -21.80 0.66 -26.68
C HIS A 247 -22.31 -0.79 -26.77
N GLU A 248 -21.75 -1.73 -25.99
CA GLU A 248 -22.08 -3.16 -26.08
C GLU A 248 -23.50 -3.49 -25.59
N LYS A 249 -24.17 -2.54 -24.92
CA LYS A 249 -25.54 -2.67 -24.44
C LYS A 249 -26.61 -2.18 -25.44
N TYR A 250 -26.23 -1.68 -26.61
CA TYR A 250 -27.14 -1.14 -27.62
C TYR A 250 -26.94 -1.75 -29.00
#